data_AF-A0A4P6FTW2-F1
#
_entry.id   AF-A0A4P6FTW2-F1
#
_cell.length_a   1.000
_cell.length_b   1.000
_cell.length_c   1.000
_cell.angle_alpha   90.00
_cell.angle_beta   90.00
_cell.angle_gamma   90.00
#
_symmetry.space_group_name_H-M   'P 1'
#
loop_
_entity.id
_entity.type
_entity.pdbx_description
1 polymer ?
#
loop_
_entity_poly.entity_id
_entity_poly.type
_entity_poly.pdbx_seq_one_letter_code
_entity_poly.pdbx_strand_id
1 'polypeptide(L)'
;MKRHTGGARILLVGRSQAVLDVVLQELRDAEVDAVGTLEGQIRQFDVQAFDLVALGGGLAGAAGDPLRAALRNARPDLPLLEISASDASHRILTAIRHPDPVPVDLAAYCARIGYSAPIVPTLETLRALQAHHIASIPFEAIDVLLDRGIDIAPAAVDAKLIGGRRGGYCFEQNDLFRRVLQAFGFEVEGLIARVRWQLPPGDPPRPLTHMALRVTIEGIPWLVDVGFGGNVPPAPLRMDVMGPQETAHGPFRLFAFGPALLLQAHLGTRWESLYELQPIPAASADYEVGNWFTSAHPSSHFRHRLIAAKTTPEARFTLLDGRLTIRRPGDAAEQIQLDTDGIERALGSTFGLPVAEDWRPLIEKAAAAGPG
;
A
#
# COMPACT_ATOMS: atom_id res chain seq x y z
N MET A 1 -18.52 -0.97 -28.45
CA MET A 1 -18.40 0.19 -29.36
C MET A 1 -17.00 0.77 -29.19
N LYS A 2 -16.08 0.54 -30.14
CA LYS A 2 -14.67 0.96 -30.04
C LYS A 2 -14.61 2.49 -30.14
N ARG A 3 -14.23 3.20 -29.07
CA ARG A 3 -13.83 4.61 -29.19
C ARG A 3 -12.46 4.63 -29.88
N HIS A 4 -12.34 5.41 -30.95
CA HIS A 4 -11.07 5.70 -31.61
C HIS A 4 -10.05 6.24 -30.60
N THR A 5 -8.85 5.65 -30.58
CA THR A 5 -7.65 6.11 -29.84
C THR A 5 -6.92 7.27 -30.53
N GLY A 6 -7.47 7.79 -31.63
CA GLY A 6 -6.76 8.68 -32.55
C GLY A 6 -6.47 10.06 -31.95
N GLY A 7 -5.19 10.30 -31.64
CA GLY A 7 -4.65 11.65 -31.46
C GLY A 7 -3.33 11.74 -30.71
N ALA A 8 -3.16 10.97 -29.63
CA ALA A 8 -2.02 11.13 -28.72
C ALA A 8 -0.75 10.46 -29.25
N ARG A 9 0.34 11.23 -29.38
CA ARG A 9 1.66 10.75 -29.79
C ARG A 9 2.58 10.53 -28.58
N ILE A 10 3.12 9.32 -28.45
CA ILE A 10 3.84 8.87 -27.25
C ILE A 10 5.33 8.68 -27.53
N LEU A 11 6.19 9.17 -26.63
CA LEU A 11 7.62 8.85 -26.64
C LEU A 11 7.94 7.88 -25.50
N LEU A 12 8.39 6.68 -25.84
CA LEU A 12 8.94 5.73 -24.87
C LEU A 12 10.44 5.92 -24.74
N VAL A 13 10.92 6.02 -23.51
CA VAL A 13 12.35 6.15 -23.20
C VAL A 13 12.78 4.97 -22.35
N GLY A 14 13.82 4.26 -22.76
CA GLY A 14 14.28 3.07 -22.06
C GLY A 14 15.79 2.86 -22.13
N ARG A 15 16.26 1.75 -21.56
CA ARG A 15 17.67 1.33 -21.57
C ARG A 15 17.95 0.09 -22.42
N SER A 16 16.91 -0.57 -22.92
CA SER A 16 17.02 -1.79 -23.71
C SER A 16 16.20 -1.65 -24.98
N GLN A 17 16.87 -1.71 -26.13
CA GLN A 17 16.21 -1.64 -27.43
C GLN A 17 15.21 -2.79 -27.60
N ALA A 18 15.59 -4.01 -27.21
CA ALA A 18 14.72 -5.17 -27.30
C ALA A 18 13.43 -5.00 -26.48
N VAL A 19 13.49 -4.38 -25.30
CA VAL A 19 12.29 -4.09 -24.49
C VAL A 19 11.43 -3.01 -25.15
N LEU A 20 12.06 -1.94 -25.68
CA LEU A 20 11.34 -0.91 -26.42
C LEU A 20 10.60 -1.50 -27.62
N ASP A 21 11.24 -2.40 -28.38
CA ASP A 21 10.66 -3.02 -29.57
C ASP A 21 9.41 -3.83 -29.23
N VAL A 22 9.42 -4.57 -28.12
CA VAL A 22 8.26 -5.34 -27.62
C VAL A 22 7.11 -4.41 -27.25
N VAL A 23 7.36 -3.40 -26.40
CA VAL A 23 6.30 -2.47 -25.96
C VAL A 23 5.75 -1.67 -27.14
N LEU A 24 6.62 -1.22 -28.05
CA LEU A 24 6.18 -0.51 -29.26
C LEU A 24 5.35 -1.41 -30.18
N GLN A 25 5.62 -2.71 -30.26
CA GLN A 25 4.79 -3.65 -31.01
C GLN A 25 3.39 -3.74 -30.41
N GLU A 26 3.29 -3.92 -29.09
CA GLU A 26 1.99 -3.96 -28.40
C GLU A 26 1.18 -2.67 -28.57
N LEU A 27 1.84 -1.51 -28.52
CA LEU A 27 1.20 -0.21 -28.76
C LEU A 27 0.74 -0.04 -30.21
N ARG A 28 1.54 -0.51 -31.19
CA ARG A 28 1.14 -0.54 -32.60
C ARG A 28 -0.09 -1.43 -32.82
N ASP A 29 -0.10 -2.62 -32.23
CA ASP A 29 -1.24 -3.55 -32.31
C ASP A 29 -2.51 -2.96 -31.67
N ALA A 30 -2.35 -2.05 -30.71
CA ALA A 30 -3.42 -1.29 -30.08
C ALA A 30 -3.76 0.04 -30.78
N GLU A 31 -3.21 0.28 -31.97
CA GLU A 31 -3.41 1.51 -32.79
C GLU A 31 -3.02 2.80 -32.04
N VAL A 32 -1.88 2.78 -31.34
CA VAL A 32 -1.30 3.94 -30.65
C VAL A 32 -0.09 4.46 -31.44
N ASP A 33 -0.03 5.78 -31.69
CA ASP A 33 1.15 6.43 -32.28
C ASP A 33 2.24 6.57 -31.22
N ALA A 34 3.24 5.69 -31.27
CA ALA A 34 4.33 5.66 -30.32
C ALA A 34 5.68 5.45 -31.02
N VAL A 35 6.70 6.16 -30.54
CA VAL A 35 8.11 5.93 -30.93
C VAL A 35 8.95 5.70 -29.68
N GLY A 36 10.03 4.93 -29.80
CA GLY A 36 10.92 4.63 -28.69
C GLY A 36 12.33 5.13 -28.93
N THR A 37 13.01 5.52 -27.86
CA THR A 37 14.42 5.91 -27.86
C THR A 37 15.14 5.39 -26.64
N LEU A 38 16.44 5.13 -26.78
CA LEU A 38 17.31 4.94 -25.62
C LEU A 38 17.49 6.27 -24.87
N GLU A 39 17.67 6.22 -23.55
CA GLU A 39 17.81 7.41 -22.69
C GLU A 39 18.89 8.39 -23.20
N GLY A 40 20.02 7.85 -23.69
CA GLY A 40 21.14 8.65 -24.19
C GLY A 40 20.87 9.35 -25.53
N GLN A 41 19.80 8.98 -26.22
CA GLN A 41 19.45 9.48 -27.57
C GLN A 41 18.24 10.41 -27.56
N ILE A 42 17.60 10.63 -26.41
CA ILE A 42 16.39 11.43 -26.31
C ILE A 42 16.53 12.86 -26.87
N ARG A 43 17.73 13.44 -26.82
CA ARG A 43 18.03 14.79 -27.35
C ARG A 43 17.80 14.92 -28.86
N GLN A 44 17.66 13.81 -29.58
CA GLN A 44 17.35 13.78 -31.00
C GLN A 44 15.86 14.02 -31.30
N PHE A 45 15.02 13.98 -30.26
CA PHE A 45 13.57 14.15 -30.37
C PHE A 45 13.16 15.53 -29.89
N ASP A 46 12.24 16.16 -30.62
CA ASP A 46 11.54 17.34 -30.15
C ASP A 46 10.40 16.91 -29.22
N VAL A 47 10.58 17.15 -27.91
CA VAL A 47 9.61 16.77 -26.87
C VAL A 47 8.27 17.52 -26.99
N GLN A 48 8.23 18.63 -27.75
CA GLN A 48 7.00 19.35 -28.03
C GLN A 48 6.07 18.57 -28.96
N ALA A 49 6.60 17.59 -29.71
CA ALA A 49 5.84 16.77 -30.65
C ALA A 49 5.08 15.60 -30.00
N PHE A 50 5.16 15.44 -28.68
CA PHE A 50 4.60 14.30 -27.95
C PHE A 50 3.61 14.76 -26.89
N ASP A 51 2.52 14.01 -26.73
CA ASP A 51 1.49 14.28 -25.73
C ASP A 51 1.77 13.58 -24.39
N LEU A 52 2.65 12.57 -24.39
CA LEU A 52 3.06 11.80 -23.22
C LEU A 52 4.48 11.28 -23.43
N VAL A 53 5.31 11.36 -22.38
CA VAL A 53 6.59 10.64 -22.33
C VAL A 53 6.49 9.54 -21.29
N ALA A 54 6.71 8.29 -21.72
CA ALA A 54 6.73 7.13 -20.85
C ALA A 54 8.19 6.70 -20.57
N LEU A 55 8.57 6.68 -19.30
CA LEU A 55 9.92 6.36 -18.85
C LEU A 55 9.97 4.93 -18.32
N GLY A 56 10.77 4.07 -18.93
CA GLY A 56 10.97 2.69 -18.48
C GLY A 56 11.54 2.61 -17.07
N GLY A 57 11.19 1.56 -16.30
CA GLY A 57 11.48 1.47 -14.87
C GLY A 57 12.95 1.53 -14.47
N GLY A 58 13.89 1.26 -15.39
CA GLY A 58 15.32 1.53 -15.17
C GLY A 58 15.66 3.03 -15.01
N LEU A 59 14.72 3.91 -15.35
CA LEU A 59 14.77 5.37 -15.23
C LEU A 59 13.88 5.88 -14.09
N ALA A 60 13.24 5.00 -13.31
CA ALA A 60 12.50 5.41 -12.12
C ALA A 60 13.46 5.89 -11.00
N GLY A 61 12.97 6.76 -10.13
CA GLY A 61 13.73 7.32 -9.01
C GLY A 61 15.04 8.00 -9.44
N ALA A 62 16.03 8.10 -8.53
CA ALA A 62 17.24 8.91 -8.72
C ALA A 62 17.98 8.70 -10.06
N ALA A 63 17.91 7.50 -10.63
CA ALA A 63 18.56 7.17 -11.90
C ALA A 63 18.01 7.96 -13.11
N GLY A 64 16.77 8.44 -13.06
CA GLY A 64 16.14 9.25 -14.11
C GLY A 64 15.90 10.72 -13.74
N ASP A 65 16.27 11.17 -12.54
CA ASP A 65 16.06 12.55 -12.10
C ASP A 65 16.62 13.60 -13.07
N PRO A 66 17.86 13.46 -13.59
CA PRO A 66 18.40 14.43 -14.55
C PRO A 66 17.56 14.52 -15.83
N LEU A 67 17.04 13.38 -16.29
CA LEU A 67 16.20 13.30 -17.47
C LEU A 67 14.84 13.95 -17.23
N ARG A 68 14.17 13.61 -16.12
CA ARG A 68 12.88 14.23 -15.74
C ARG A 68 13.01 15.73 -15.56
N ALA A 69 14.07 16.20 -14.90
CA ALA A 69 14.33 17.63 -14.76
C ALA A 69 14.51 18.31 -16.13
N ALA A 70 15.27 17.71 -17.04
CA ALA A 70 15.43 18.22 -18.40
C ALA A 70 14.09 18.27 -19.17
N LEU A 71 13.28 17.21 -19.07
CA LEU A 71 11.95 17.14 -19.70
C LEU A 71 10.99 18.20 -19.13
N ARG A 72 10.94 18.35 -17.81
CA ARG A 72 10.11 19.37 -17.12
C ARG A 72 10.55 20.78 -17.46
N ASN A 73 11.85 21.03 -17.58
CA ASN A 73 12.37 22.33 -18.00
C ASN A 73 12.00 22.63 -19.47
N ALA A 74 12.03 21.63 -20.34
CA ALA A 74 11.70 21.78 -21.75
C ALA A 74 10.18 21.95 -21.98
N ARG A 75 9.34 21.21 -21.24
CA ARG A 75 7.88 21.27 -21.32
C ARG A 75 7.24 20.97 -19.95
N PRO A 76 6.97 22.00 -19.12
CA PRO A 76 6.47 21.81 -17.75
C PRO A 76 5.15 21.03 -17.66
N ASP A 77 4.26 21.24 -18.63
CA ASP A 77 2.93 20.64 -18.74
C ASP A 77 2.93 19.20 -19.29
N LEU A 78 4.06 18.71 -19.80
CA LEU A 78 4.14 17.39 -20.43
C LEU A 78 3.83 16.28 -19.43
N PRO A 79 2.81 15.43 -19.67
CA PRO A 79 2.61 14.23 -18.89
C PRO A 79 3.85 13.32 -18.95
N LEU A 80 4.38 12.97 -17.78
CA LEU A 80 5.46 12.01 -17.62
C LEU A 80 4.89 10.80 -16.89
N LEU A 81 5.05 9.61 -17.47
CA LEU A 81 4.54 8.36 -16.93
C LEU A 81 5.68 7.38 -16.74
N GLU A 82 5.98 7.02 -15.50
CA GLU A 82 6.89 5.91 -15.24
C GLU A 82 6.18 4.59 -15.52
N ILE A 83 6.86 3.64 -16.16
CA ILE A 83 6.29 2.36 -16.58
C ILE A 83 7.27 1.22 -16.32
N SER A 84 6.77 0.03 -16.01
CA SER A 84 7.58 -1.19 -16.06
C SER A 84 7.37 -1.87 -17.41
N ALA A 85 8.32 -2.71 -17.85
CA ALA A 85 8.16 -3.42 -19.12
C ALA A 85 6.89 -4.30 -19.13
N SER A 86 6.53 -4.88 -17.98
CA SER A 86 5.37 -5.79 -17.87
C SER A 86 4.02 -5.09 -17.87
N ASP A 87 3.95 -3.78 -17.61
CA ASP A 87 2.70 -3.02 -17.56
C ASP A 87 2.67 -1.79 -18.48
N ALA A 88 3.75 -1.54 -19.24
CA ALA A 88 3.92 -0.33 -20.04
C ALA A 88 2.75 -0.05 -20.98
N SER A 89 2.39 -1.03 -21.81
CA SER A 89 1.32 -0.89 -22.80
C SER A 89 -0.02 -0.62 -22.12
N HIS A 90 -0.32 -1.36 -21.05
CA HIS A 90 -1.53 -1.13 -20.27
C HIS A 90 -1.57 0.28 -19.67
N ARG A 91 -0.49 0.73 -19.03
CA ARG A 91 -0.44 2.05 -18.39
C ARG A 91 -0.52 3.19 -19.39
N ILE A 92 0.17 3.08 -20.53
CA ILE A 92 0.08 4.07 -21.62
C ILE A 92 -1.35 4.11 -22.17
N LEU A 93 -1.95 2.95 -22.47
CA LEU A 93 -3.31 2.86 -22.98
C LEU A 93 -4.33 3.43 -22.00
N THR A 94 -4.16 3.18 -20.70
CA THR A 94 -5.01 3.75 -19.66
C THR A 94 -4.82 5.26 -19.60
N ALA A 95 -3.58 5.77 -19.58
CA ALA A 95 -3.31 7.20 -19.55
C ALA A 95 -3.92 7.96 -20.73
N ILE A 96 -3.92 7.39 -21.94
CA ILE A 96 -4.52 8.05 -23.12
C ILE A 96 -6.04 7.89 -23.22
N ARG A 97 -6.62 6.80 -22.68
CA ARG A 97 -8.07 6.50 -22.78
C ARG A 97 -8.87 7.04 -21.59
N HIS A 98 -8.24 7.06 -20.42
CA HIS A 98 -8.78 7.45 -19.12
C HIS A 98 -7.74 8.34 -18.43
N PRO A 99 -7.57 9.59 -18.89
CA PRO A 99 -6.53 10.49 -18.39
C PRO A 99 -6.63 10.74 -16.88
N ASP A 100 -7.81 10.53 -16.28
CA ASP A 100 -8.00 10.55 -14.84
C ASP A 100 -8.35 9.15 -14.31
N PRO A 101 -7.45 8.45 -13.57
CA PRO A 101 -7.93 7.52 -12.55
C PRO A 101 -8.85 8.32 -11.62
N VAL A 102 -9.98 7.77 -11.15
CA VAL A 102 -10.85 8.47 -10.19
C VAL A 102 -9.96 8.99 -9.06
N PRO A 103 -9.73 10.32 -8.97
CA PRO A 103 -8.77 10.84 -8.03
C PRO A 103 -9.31 10.60 -6.64
N VAL A 104 -8.46 10.18 -5.72
CA VAL A 104 -8.85 10.14 -4.31
C VAL A 104 -9.23 11.56 -3.89
N ASP A 105 -10.38 11.70 -3.23
CA ASP A 105 -10.76 12.99 -2.63
C ASP A 105 -9.84 13.26 -1.43
N LEU A 106 -8.79 14.04 -1.69
CA LEU A 106 -7.77 14.37 -0.70
C LEU A 106 -8.33 15.15 0.48
N ALA A 107 -9.34 15.99 0.27
CA ALA A 107 -9.97 16.73 1.36
C ALA A 107 -10.76 15.79 2.27
N ALA A 108 -11.55 14.88 1.68
CA ALA A 108 -12.27 13.86 2.45
C ALA A 108 -11.31 12.90 3.17
N TYR A 109 -10.20 12.51 2.54
CA TYR A 109 -9.16 11.70 3.17
C TYR A 109 -8.49 12.43 4.35
N CYS A 110 -8.06 13.68 4.17
CA CYS A 110 -7.46 14.48 5.25
C CYS A 110 -8.44 14.66 6.42
N ALA A 111 -9.72 14.92 6.13
CA ALA A 111 -10.76 14.95 7.16
C ALA A 111 -10.96 13.59 7.85
N ARG A 112 -10.88 12.48 7.10
CA ARG A 112 -11.01 11.12 7.63
C ARG A 112 -9.91 10.75 8.63
N ILE A 113 -8.68 11.25 8.42
CA ILE A 113 -7.52 10.99 9.28
C ILE A 113 -7.22 12.12 10.26
N GLY A 114 -7.99 13.22 10.22
CA GLY A 114 -7.77 14.40 11.07
C GLY A 114 -6.46 15.13 10.79
N TYR A 115 -6.00 15.17 9.54
CA TYR A 115 -4.78 15.86 9.13
C TYR A 115 -5.10 17.21 8.50
N SER A 116 -4.50 18.30 9.01
CA SER A 116 -4.79 19.67 8.57
C SER A 116 -3.54 20.53 8.29
N ALA A 117 -2.35 19.94 8.36
CA ALA A 117 -1.10 20.65 8.09
C ALA A 117 -0.84 20.77 6.57
N PRO A 118 0.08 21.67 6.13
CA PRO A 118 0.43 21.79 4.72
C PRO A 118 0.98 20.49 4.13
N ILE A 119 0.51 20.15 2.94
CA ILE A 119 1.02 19.01 2.18
C ILE A 119 2.25 19.44 1.40
N VAL A 120 3.42 19.11 1.92
CA VAL A 120 4.71 19.21 1.22
C VAL A 120 5.36 17.82 1.25
N PRO A 121 5.86 17.26 0.13
CA PRO A 121 6.35 15.88 0.07
C PRO A 121 7.72 15.70 0.77
N THR A 122 7.73 15.88 2.08
CA THR A 122 8.90 15.75 2.96
C THR A 122 8.75 14.52 3.86
N LEU A 123 9.85 14.10 4.49
CA LEU A 123 9.83 13.01 5.46
C LEU A 123 8.95 13.33 6.69
N GLU A 124 8.88 14.60 7.09
CA GLU A 124 8.03 15.04 8.19
C GLU A 124 6.54 14.86 7.86
N THR A 125 6.13 15.30 6.67
CA THR A 125 4.77 15.09 6.17
C THR A 125 4.45 13.59 6.05
N LEU A 126 5.37 12.78 5.52
CA LEU A 126 5.17 11.33 5.40
C LEU A 126 4.96 10.67 6.77
N ARG A 127 5.79 11.02 7.76
CA ARG A 127 5.66 10.55 9.15
C ARG A 127 4.30 10.92 9.73
N ALA A 128 3.89 12.18 9.57
CA ALA A 128 2.62 12.65 10.09
C ALA A 128 1.43 11.95 9.41
N LEU A 129 1.44 11.85 8.08
CA LEU A 129 0.39 11.17 7.32
C LEU A 129 0.25 9.70 7.74
N GLN A 130 1.36 8.97 7.88
CA GLN A 130 1.33 7.56 8.31
C GLN A 130 0.77 7.43 9.73
N ALA A 131 1.24 8.24 10.67
CA ALA A 131 0.77 8.23 12.05
C ALA A 131 -0.73 8.55 12.17
N HIS A 132 -1.20 9.56 11.43
CA HIS A 132 -2.62 9.92 11.38
C HIS A 132 -3.48 8.82 10.74
N HIS A 133 -3.00 8.16 9.68
CA HIS A 133 -3.72 7.08 9.02
C HIS A 133 -3.96 5.91 9.98
N ILE A 134 -2.89 5.34 10.58
CA ILE A 134 -3.00 4.16 11.45
C ILE A 134 -3.76 4.44 12.76
N ALA A 135 -3.81 5.70 13.18
CA ALA A 135 -4.58 6.14 14.35
C ALA A 135 -6.04 6.40 14.05
N SER A 136 -6.44 6.50 12.77
CA SER A 136 -7.79 6.89 12.38
C SER A 136 -8.54 5.80 11.62
N ILE A 137 -7.87 5.07 10.75
CA ILE A 137 -8.45 4.01 9.92
C ILE A 137 -8.02 2.67 10.54
N PRO A 138 -8.94 1.94 11.20
CA PRO A 138 -8.58 0.69 11.85
C PRO A 138 -8.31 -0.39 10.81
N PHE A 139 -7.42 -1.32 11.15
CA PHE A 139 -7.32 -2.60 10.46
C PHE A 139 -8.49 -3.48 10.87
N GLU A 140 -9.18 -4.08 9.91
CA GLU A 140 -10.28 -5.03 10.12
C GLU A 140 -10.51 -5.89 8.88
N ALA A 141 -11.15 -7.05 9.06
CA ALA A 141 -11.52 -7.97 7.99
C ALA A 141 -12.98 -8.45 8.15
N ILE A 142 -13.88 -7.58 8.62
CA ILE A 142 -15.25 -7.95 9.00
C ILE A 142 -16.06 -8.41 7.78
N ASP A 143 -15.88 -7.77 6.62
CA ASP A 143 -16.58 -8.16 5.39
C ASP A 143 -16.22 -9.58 4.92
N VAL A 144 -15.04 -10.10 5.29
CA VAL A 144 -14.66 -11.49 5.04
C VAL A 144 -15.53 -12.45 5.84
N LEU A 145 -15.78 -12.14 7.12
CA LEU A 145 -16.62 -12.96 8.01
C LEU A 145 -18.11 -12.90 7.65
N LEU A 146 -18.52 -11.84 6.96
CA LEU A 146 -19.87 -11.66 6.45
C LEU A 146 -20.05 -12.18 5.02
N ASP A 147 -19.02 -12.81 4.43
CA ASP A 147 -18.99 -13.31 3.05
C ASP A 147 -19.40 -12.24 2.00
N ARG A 148 -19.06 -10.97 2.25
CA ARG A 148 -19.34 -9.86 1.33
C ARG A 148 -18.30 -9.70 0.22
N GLY A 149 -17.21 -10.46 0.28
CA GLY A 149 -16.04 -10.29 -0.58
C GLY A 149 -15.23 -9.03 -0.20
N ILE A 150 -14.08 -8.87 -0.84
CA ILE A 150 -13.22 -7.68 -0.67
C ILE A 150 -12.87 -7.13 -2.05
N ASP A 151 -13.49 -6.01 -2.40
CA ASP A 151 -13.22 -5.26 -3.63
C ASP A 151 -12.12 -4.23 -3.36
N ILE A 152 -10.96 -4.43 -3.97
CA ILE A 152 -9.81 -3.55 -3.83
C ILE A 152 -9.72 -2.50 -4.95
N ALA A 153 -10.76 -2.35 -5.77
CA ALA A 153 -10.84 -1.27 -6.75
C ALA A 153 -10.84 0.10 -6.03
N PRO A 154 -10.13 1.12 -6.57
CA PRO A 154 -9.97 2.41 -5.90
C PRO A 154 -11.27 3.05 -5.39
N ALA A 155 -12.33 3.02 -6.21
CA ALA A 155 -13.63 3.61 -5.86
C ALA A 155 -14.33 2.84 -4.72
N ALA A 156 -14.21 1.51 -4.69
CA ALA A 156 -14.78 0.68 -3.63
C ALA A 156 -14.05 0.91 -2.30
N VAL A 157 -12.71 0.97 -2.35
CA VAL A 157 -11.87 1.28 -1.19
C VAL A 157 -12.18 2.67 -0.64
N ASP A 158 -12.26 3.70 -1.48
CA ASP A 158 -12.56 5.07 -1.05
C ASP A 158 -13.97 5.16 -0.43
N ALA A 159 -14.96 4.56 -1.08
CA ALA A 159 -16.32 4.51 -0.57
C ALA A 159 -16.40 3.83 0.80
N LYS A 160 -15.61 2.76 1.03
CA LYS A 160 -15.60 2.03 2.30
C LYS A 160 -14.81 2.75 3.40
N LEU A 161 -13.52 3.02 3.17
CA LEU A 161 -12.58 3.52 4.20
C LEU A 161 -12.82 5.00 4.52
N ILE A 162 -13.13 5.82 3.51
CA ILE A 162 -13.38 7.26 3.67
C ILE A 162 -14.86 7.51 3.91
N GLY A 163 -15.71 7.21 2.92
CA GLY A 163 -17.14 7.54 2.95
C GLY A 163 -17.90 6.79 4.05
N GLY A 164 -17.73 5.47 4.09
CA GLY A 164 -18.33 4.58 5.07
C GLY A 164 -17.63 4.60 6.43
N ARG A 165 -16.52 5.32 6.58
CA ARG A 165 -15.71 5.41 7.80
C ARG A 165 -15.33 4.04 8.40
N ARG A 166 -15.28 3.01 7.56
CA ARG A 166 -14.85 1.65 7.93
C ARG A 166 -13.32 1.58 8.01
N GLY A 167 -12.84 0.40 8.37
CA GLY A 167 -11.46 0.02 8.19
C GLY A 167 -11.28 -0.84 6.93
N GLY A 168 -10.16 -1.54 6.88
CA GLY A 168 -9.86 -2.55 5.87
C GLY A 168 -8.55 -3.24 6.21
N TYR A 169 -8.18 -4.27 5.47
CA TYR A 169 -6.89 -4.94 5.67
C TYR A 169 -5.79 -4.41 4.73
N CYS A 170 -4.67 -5.11 4.63
CA CYS A 170 -3.44 -4.61 4.04
C CYS A 170 -3.58 -4.06 2.61
N PHE A 171 -4.32 -4.74 1.74
CA PHE A 171 -4.50 -4.31 0.35
C PHE A 171 -5.33 -3.02 0.24
N GLU A 172 -6.42 -2.90 1.01
CA GLU A 172 -7.28 -1.72 1.01
C GLU A 172 -6.55 -0.50 1.60
N GLN A 173 -5.87 -0.69 2.73
CA GLN A 173 -5.20 0.41 3.42
C GLN A 173 -3.95 0.91 2.68
N ASN A 174 -3.03 0.01 2.32
CA ASN A 174 -1.79 0.42 1.68
C ASN A 174 -2.03 0.91 0.24
N ASP A 175 -3.05 0.41 -0.48
CA ASP A 175 -3.39 0.97 -1.80
C ASP A 175 -3.99 2.38 -1.69
N LEU A 176 -4.94 2.60 -0.77
CA LEU A 176 -5.46 3.94 -0.51
C LEU A 176 -4.32 4.90 -0.15
N PHE A 177 -3.44 4.49 0.77
CA PHE A 177 -2.33 5.33 1.19
C PHE A 177 -1.35 5.61 0.06
N ARG A 178 -1.05 4.62 -0.80
CA ARG A 178 -0.25 4.81 -2.01
C ARG A 178 -0.84 5.87 -2.93
N ARG A 179 -2.13 5.75 -3.26
CA ARG A 179 -2.82 6.70 -4.16
C ARG A 179 -2.81 8.12 -3.59
N VAL A 180 -3.05 8.26 -2.28
CA VAL A 180 -2.98 9.55 -1.58
C VAL A 180 -1.58 10.14 -1.64
N LEU A 181 -0.55 9.37 -1.30
CA LEU A 181 0.83 9.85 -1.31
C LEU A 181 1.28 10.26 -2.71
N GLN A 182 0.92 9.49 -3.74
CA GLN A 182 1.18 9.84 -5.14
C GLN A 182 0.48 11.15 -5.54
N ALA A 183 -0.77 11.34 -5.14
CA ALA A 183 -1.51 12.59 -5.40
C ALA A 183 -0.93 13.80 -4.64
N PHE A 184 -0.25 13.57 -3.52
CA PHE A 184 0.53 14.57 -2.79
C PHE A 184 1.94 14.79 -3.36
N GLY A 185 2.32 14.09 -4.43
CA GLY A 185 3.60 14.27 -5.13
C GLY A 185 4.76 13.45 -4.56
N PHE A 186 4.50 12.45 -3.71
CA PHE A 186 5.53 11.48 -3.32
C PHE A 186 5.80 10.47 -4.43
N GLU A 187 7.06 10.06 -4.58
CA GLU A 187 7.44 8.88 -5.36
C GLU A 187 7.13 7.62 -4.53
N VAL A 188 6.15 6.82 -4.97
CA VAL A 188 5.68 5.65 -4.22
C VAL A 188 5.52 4.43 -5.11
N GLU A 189 6.10 3.32 -4.66
CA GLU A 189 5.97 2.00 -5.25
C GLU A 189 5.26 1.05 -4.28
N GLY A 190 4.38 0.21 -4.82
CA GLY A 190 3.77 -0.87 -4.06
C GLY A 190 4.66 -2.11 -4.06
N LEU A 191 4.82 -2.72 -2.89
CA LEU A 191 5.58 -3.94 -2.66
C LEU A 191 4.66 -5.03 -2.10
N ILE A 192 5.11 -6.28 -2.23
CA ILE A 192 4.40 -7.45 -1.68
C ILE A 192 5.32 -8.28 -0.78
N ALA A 193 4.75 -8.92 0.22
CA ALA A 193 5.50 -9.60 1.27
C ALA A 193 4.85 -10.91 1.72
N ARG A 194 5.68 -11.83 2.23
CA ARG A 194 5.24 -13.05 2.92
C ARG A 194 5.14 -12.77 4.41
N VAL A 195 3.97 -12.98 4.99
CA VAL A 195 3.81 -12.81 6.44
C VAL A 195 4.60 -13.89 7.17
N ARG A 196 5.45 -13.47 8.12
CA ARG A 196 6.25 -14.32 9.01
C ARG A 196 5.75 -14.26 10.46
N TRP A 197 4.85 -13.32 10.77
CA TRP A 197 4.25 -13.18 12.08
C TRP A 197 3.59 -14.47 12.55
N GLN A 198 4.02 -14.93 13.73
CA GLN A 198 3.59 -16.18 14.35
C GLN A 198 3.69 -17.38 13.40
N LEU A 199 4.68 -17.39 12.51
CA LEU A 199 5.02 -18.58 11.73
C LEU A 199 5.95 -19.45 12.59
N PRO A 200 5.56 -20.69 12.94
CA PRO A 200 6.42 -21.60 13.69
C PRO A 200 7.75 -21.87 12.97
N PRO A 201 8.86 -22.06 13.72
CA PRO A 201 10.11 -22.52 13.13
C PRO A 201 9.92 -23.85 12.41
N GLY A 202 10.40 -23.94 11.16
CA GLY A 202 10.32 -25.15 10.33
C GLY A 202 9.12 -25.19 9.37
N ASP A 203 8.13 -24.34 9.55
CA ASP A 203 7.00 -24.26 8.61
C ASP A 203 7.42 -23.70 7.25
N PRO A 204 6.76 -24.15 6.15
CA PRO A 204 7.05 -23.64 4.82
C PRO A 204 6.72 -22.13 4.71
N PRO A 205 7.35 -21.41 3.76
CA PRO A 205 7.03 -20.01 3.50
C PRO A 205 5.54 -19.80 3.20
N ARG A 206 4.93 -18.78 3.82
CA ARG A 206 3.56 -18.34 3.51
C ARG A 206 3.48 -17.69 2.13
N PRO A 207 2.31 -17.65 1.48
CA PRO A 207 2.11 -16.93 0.22
C PRO A 207 2.35 -15.42 0.36
N LEU A 208 2.40 -14.74 -0.79
CA LEU A 208 2.54 -13.29 -0.90
C LEU A 208 1.18 -12.64 -0.63
N THR A 209 0.92 -12.29 0.64
CA THR A 209 -0.41 -11.86 1.12
C THR A 209 -0.38 -10.58 1.95
N HIS A 210 0.74 -9.84 1.91
CA HIS A 210 0.84 -8.55 2.57
C HIS A 210 1.35 -7.50 1.59
N MET A 211 0.66 -6.38 1.50
CA MET A 211 1.10 -5.21 0.74
C MET A 211 1.81 -4.25 1.68
N ALA A 212 2.92 -3.65 1.23
CA ALA A 212 3.57 -2.52 1.89
C ALA A 212 4.08 -1.56 0.81
N LEU A 213 4.61 -0.40 1.19
CA LEU A 213 5.03 0.63 0.25
C LEU A 213 6.51 0.95 0.40
N ARG A 214 7.14 1.32 -0.72
CA ARG A 214 8.43 2.01 -0.74
C ARG A 214 8.18 3.45 -1.17
N VAL A 215 8.60 4.41 -0.35
CA VAL A 215 8.57 5.84 -0.66
C VAL A 215 9.99 6.35 -0.81
N THR A 216 10.31 6.99 -1.93
CA THR A 216 11.63 7.59 -2.17
C THR A 216 11.56 9.07 -1.84
N ILE A 217 12.43 9.53 -0.94
CA ILE A 217 12.59 10.95 -0.59
C ILE A 217 14.07 11.29 -0.72
N GLU A 218 14.42 12.23 -1.59
CA GLU A 218 15.80 12.65 -1.83
C GLU A 218 16.74 11.46 -2.14
N GLY A 219 16.23 10.48 -2.92
CA GLY A 219 16.96 9.26 -3.27
C GLY A 219 17.05 8.21 -2.17
N ILE A 220 16.47 8.45 -0.98
CA ILE A 220 16.49 7.51 0.14
C ILE A 220 15.18 6.68 0.14
N PRO A 221 15.26 5.34 0.14
CA PRO A 221 14.09 4.47 0.18
C PRO A 221 13.58 4.26 1.62
N TRP A 222 12.30 4.52 1.83
CA TRP A 222 11.59 4.34 3.10
C TRP A 222 10.50 3.27 2.98
N LEU A 223 10.52 2.29 3.89
CA LEU A 223 9.44 1.35 4.08
C LEU A 223 8.30 2.06 4.81
N VAL A 224 7.15 2.07 4.17
CA VAL A 224 5.90 2.64 4.67
C VAL A 224 4.85 1.55 4.68
N ASP A 225 4.16 1.39 5.79
CA ASP A 225 3.10 0.40 5.94
C ASP A 225 2.07 0.93 6.92
N VAL A 226 0.83 1.02 6.46
CA VAL A 226 -0.34 1.40 7.26
C VAL A 226 -1.30 0.22 7.48
N GLY A 227 -1.00 -0.94 6.91
CA GLY A 227 -1.97 -2.04 6.72
C GLY A 227 -1.59 -3.38 7.36
N PHE A 228 -0.51 -3.49 8.14
CA PHE A 228 -0.12 -4.77 8.76
C PHE A 228 -1.01 -5.21 9.94
N GLY A 229 -1.76 -4.28 10.55
CA GLY A 229 -2.59 -4.54 11.74
C GLY A 229 -1.84 -4.30 13.05
N GLY A 230 -1.95 -5.23 14.01
CA GLY A 230 -1.57 -5.01 15.42
C GLY A 230 -0.13 -4.55 15.68
N ASN A 231 0.82 -4.90 14.80
CA ASN A 231 2.23 -4.53 14.91
C ASN A 231 2.73 -3.67 13.72
N VAL A 232 1.83 -2.90 13.09
CA VAL A 232 2.20 -1.99 12.00
C VAL A 232 3.30 -1.00 12.46
N PRO A 233 4.35 -0.74 11.65
CA PRO A 233 5.33 0.30 11.95
C PRO A 233 4.63 1.65 12.16
N PRO A 234 4.91 2.39 13.25
CA PRO A 234 4.20 3.63 13.53
C PRO A 234 4.78 4.84 12.76
N ALA A 235 5.86 4.63 11.99
CA ALA A 235 6.54 5.63 11.19
C ALA A 235 7.28 4.95 10.02
N PRO A 236 7.69 5.71 9.00
CA PRO A 236 8.54 5.21 7.91
C PRO A 236 9.89 4.72 8.44
N LEU A 237 10.37 3.59 7.92
CA LEU A 237 11.67 3.00 8.28
C LEU A 237 12.63 3.08 7.10
N ARG A 238 13.90 3.45 7.32
CA ARG A 238 14.91 3.46 6.26
C ARG A 238 15.18 2.05 5.76
N MET A 239 15.07 1.83 4.45
CA MET A 239 15.34 0.50 3.85
C MET A 239 16.82 0.25 3.59
N ASP A 240 17.63 1.31 3.57
CA ASP A 240 19.09 1.26 3.35
C ASP A 240 19.89 1.19 4.67
N VAL A 241 19.21 1.19 5.83
CA VAL A 241 19.82 1.04 7.14
C VAL A 241 19.44 -0.32 7.73
N MET A 242 20.44 -1.20 7.82
CA MET A 242 20.27 -2.51 8.44
C MET A 242 20.47 -2.40 9.96
N GLY A 243 19.58 -3.02 10.73
CA GLY A 243 19.60 -2.98 12.19
C GLY A 243 18.48 -2.14 12.83
N PRO A 244 18.52 -1.96 14.17
CA PRO A 244 17.47 -1.31 14.93
C PRO A 244 17.25 0.15 14.55
N GLN A 245 15.99 0.54 14.42
CA GLN A 245 15.50 1.90 14.21
C GLN A 245 14.41 2.17 15.26
N GLU A 246 14.62 3.21 16.07
CA GLU A 246 13.71 3.56 17.15
C GLU A 246 12.40 4.14 16.63
N THR A 247 11.29 3.76 17.26
CA THR A 247 9.96 4.28 16.96
C THR A 247 9.17 4.50 18.26
N ALA A 248 8.05 5.23 18.17
CA ALA A 248 7.19 5.49 19.33
C ALA A 248 6.66 4.21 20.02
N HIS A 249 6.64 3.07 19.31
CA HIS A 249 6.16 1.79 19.82
C HIS A 249 7.25 0.73 19.92
N GLY A 250 8.49 1.17 20.18
CA GLY A 250 9.67 0.31 20.29
C GLY A 250 10.40 0.12 18.95
N PRO A 251 11.59 -0.48 18.99
CA PRO A 251 12.45 -0.53 17.82
C PRO A 251 11.99 -1.58 16.81
N PHE A 252 12.16 -1.24 15.54
CA PHE A 252 12.01 -2.15 14.40
C PHE A 252 13.38 -2.35 13.75
N ARG A 253 13.58 -3.43 13.00
CA ARG A 253 14.79 -3.61 12.21
C ARG A 253 14.51 -4.27 10.87
N LEU A 254 15.27 -3.83 9.88
CA LEU A 254 15.38 -4.47 8.58
C LEU A 254 16.76 -5.13 8.47
N PHE A 255 16.81 -6.27 7.80
CA PHE A 255 18.06 -6.88 7.36
C PHE A 255 17.85 -7.68 6.07
N ALA A 256 18.94 -7.86 5.32
CA ALA A 256 18.94 -8.67 4.11
C ALA A 256 18.58 -10.13 4.42
N PHE A 257 17.63 -10.67 3.68
CA PHE A 257 17.13 -12.03 3.80
C PHE A 257 17.09 -12.66 2.40
N GLY A 258 18.29 -12.97 1.89
CA GLY A 258 18.46 -13.28 0.47
C GLY A 258 18.17 -12.04 -0.40
N PRO A 259 17.38 -12.14 -1.47
CA PRO A 259 16.98 -10.99 -2.27
C PRO A 259 15.93 -10.10 -1.58
N ALA A 260 15.29 -10.58 -0.51
CA ALA A 260 14.25 -9.88 0.23
C ALA A 260 14.81 -9.11 1.43
N LEU A 261 13.99 -8.26 2.04
CA LEU A 261 14.24 -7.68 3.36
C LEU A 261 13.31 -8.32 4.38
N LEU A 262 13.84 -8.75 5.54
CA LEU A 262 13.02 -9.20 6.65
C LEU A 262 12.79 -8.05 7.63
N LEU A 263 11.53 -7.70 7.89
CA LEU A 263 11.16 -6.78 8.96
C LEU A 263 10.94 -7.55 10.27
N GLN A 264 11.52 -7.05 11.35
CA GLN A 264 11.22 -7.50 12.70
C GLN A 264 10.85 -6.32 13.61
N ALA A 265 10.01 -6.59 14.60
CA ALA A 265 9.73 -5.68 15.72
C ALA A 265 10.31 -6.24 17.01
N HIS A 266 10.84 -5.38 17.88
CA HIS A 266 11.27 -5.78 19.21
C HIS A 266 10.08 -5.74 20.18
N LEU A 267 9.58 -6.90 20.58
CA LEU A 267 8.41 -7.04 21.45
C LEU A 267 8.83 -7.71 22.76
N GLY A 268 8.72 -6.97 23.86
CA GLY A 268 9.22 -7.42 25.17
C GLY A 268 10.75 -7.55 25.13
N THR A 269 11.25 -8.79 25.23
CA THR A 269 12.69 -9.09 25.26
C THR A 269 13.22 -9.74 23.98
N ARG A 270 12.38 -9.85 22.93
CA ARG A 270 12.74 -10.60 21.72
C ARG A 270 12.38 -9.85 20.44
N TRP A 271 13.12 -10.17 19.38
CA TRP A 271 12.82 -9.77 18.02
C TRP A 271 11.84 -10.76 17.39
N GLU A 272 10.75 -10.23 16.86
CA GLU A 272 9.70 -11.02 16.21
C GLU A 272 9.64 -10.70 14.71
N SER A 273 9.65 -11.73 13.88
CA SER A 273 9.49 -11.56 12.44
C SER A 273 8.08 -11.15 12.08
N LEU A 274 7.95 -10.05 11.34
CA LEU A 274 6.67 -9.57 10.83
C LEU A 274 6.42 -10.11 9.42
N TYR A 275 7.26 -9.73 8.47
CA TYR A 275 7.13 -10.14 7.07
C TYR A 275 8.44 -10.03 6.29
N GLU A 276 8.54 -10.87 5.27
CA GLU A 276 9.61 -10.90 4.28
C GLU A 276 9.16 -10.13 3.03
N LEU A 277 9.71 -8.95 2.84
CA LEU A 277 9.37 -7.98 1.79
C LEU A 277 10.15 -8.27 0.51
N GLN A 278 9.44 -8.49 -0.59
CA GLN A 278 10.07 -8.75 -1.88
C GLN A 278 10.69 -7.45 -2.44
N PRO A 279 11.83 -7.54 -3.16
CA PRO A 279 12.57 -6.36 -3.61
C PRO A 279 11.93 -5.65 -4.81
N ILE A 280 11.11 -6.39 -5.57
CA ILE A 280 10.52 -5.93 -6.83
C ILE A 280 9.13 -5.34 -6.55
N PRO A 281 8.81 -4.18 -7.13
CA PRO A 281 7.44 -3.65 -7.12
C PRO A 281 6.43 -4.67 -7.64
N ALA A 282 5.31 -4.78 -6.94
CA ALA A 282 4.23 -5.67 -7.34
C ALA A 282 3.21 -4.91 -8.22
N ALA A 283 2.70 -5.61 -9.23
CA ALA A 283 1.65 -5.11 -10.09
C ALA A 283 0.30 -5.18 -9.38
N SER A 284 -0.67 -4.37 -9.80
CA SER A 284 -2.02 -4.40 -9.20
C SER A 284 -2.67 -5.79 -9.25
N ALA A 285 -2.39 -6.56 -10.32
CA ALA A 285 -2.89 -7.93 -10.47
C ALA A 285 -2.32 -8.89 -9.42
N ASP A 286 -1.11 -8.65 -8.89
CA ASP A 286 -0.53 -9.48 -7.83
C ASP A 286 -1.31 -9.29 -6.52
N TYR A 287 -1.79 -8.06 -6.25
CA TYR A 287 -2.64 -7.78 -5.10
C TYR A 287 -4.00 -8.45 -5.21
N GLU A 288 -4.59 -8.57 -6.41
CA GLU A 288 -5.85 -9.30 -6.61
C GLU A 288 -5.72 -10.79 -6.22
N VAL A 289 -4.62 -11.43 -6.62
CA VAL A 289 -4.34 -12.83 -6.26
C VAL A 289 -4.14 -12.96 -4.74
N GLY A 290 -3.36 -12.06 -4.14
CA GLY A 290 -3.16 -11.99 -2.70
C GLY A 290 -4.47 -11.74 -1.93
N ASN A 291 -5.31 -10.84 -2.42
CA ASN A 291 -6.63 -10.47 -1.90
C ASN A 291 -7.58 -11.67 -1.94
N TRP A 292 -7.66 -12.38 -3.07
CA TRP A 292 -8.48 -13.58 -3.20
C TRP A 292 -8.04 -14.67 -2.23
N PHE A 293 -6.73 -14.94 -2.13
CA PHE A 293 -6.25 -15.93 -1.15
C PHE A 293 -6.61 -15.51 0.28
N THR A 294 -6.39 -14.24 0.61
CA THR A 294 -6.58 -13.72 1.98
C THR A 294 -8.06 -13.69 2.39
N SER A 295 -8.97 -13.37 1.48
CA SER A 295 -10.41 -13.28 1.76
C SER A 295 -11.17 -14.60 1.56
N ALA A 296 -10.76 -15.45 0.62
CA ALA A 296 -11.55 -16.60 0.18
C ALA A 296 -10.90 -17.97 0.45
N HIS A 297 -9.57 -18.06 0.58
CA HIS A 297 -8.93 -19.36 0.75
C HIS A 297 -9.34 -20.00 2.10
N PRO A 298 -9.75 -21.28 2.14
CA PRO A 298 -10.24 -21.93 3.37
C PRO A 298 -9.23 -21.92 4.53
N SER A 299 -7.92 -21.89 4.25
CA SER A 299 -6.89 -21.81 5.30
C SER A 299 -6.60 -20.40 5.80
N SER A 300 -7.20 -19.36 5.19
CA SER A 300 -7.00 -17.99 5.65
C SER A 300 -7.65 -17.77 7.00
N HIS A 301 -6.89 -17.31 7.98
CA HIS A 301 -7.41 -17.04 9.33
C HIS A 301 -8.44 -15.91 9.35
N PHE A 302 -8.43 -15.01 8.36
CA PHE A 302 -9.43 -13.95 8.20
C PHE A 302 -10.84 -14.48 7.95
N ARG A 303 -11.00 -15.72 7.47
CA ARG A 303 -12.32 -16.38 7.32
C ARG A 303 -12.87 -16.94 8.64
N HIS A 304 -12.06 -16.97 9.69
CA HIS A 304 -12.37 -17.72 10.90
C HIS A 304 -12.28 -16.90 12.18
N ARG A 305 -11.64 -15.73 12.15
CA ARG A 305 -11.30 -14.94 13.33
C ARG A 305 -11.76 -13.50 13.16
N LEU A 306 -12.43 -12.95 14.17
CA LEU A 306 -12.70 -11.51 14.24
C LEU A 306 -11.41 -10.79 14.62
N ILE A 307 -10.92 -9.92 13.73
CA ILE A 307 -9.68 -9.18 13.94
C ILE A 307 -9.96 -7.69 13.73
N ALA A 308 -9.60 -6.88 14.71
CA ALA A 308 -9.48 -5.45 14.55
C ALA A 308 -8.18 -4.95 15.20
N ALA A 309 -7.51 -3.97 14.59
CA ALA A 309 -6.33 -3.36 15.17
C ALA A 309 -6.27 -1.85 14.91
N LYS A 310 -5.69 -1.11 15.84
CA LYS A 310 -5.50 0.34 15.74
C LYS A 310 -4.28 0.74 16.55
N THR A 311 -3.44 1.61 15.98
CA THR A 311 -2.23 2.11 16.65
C THR A 311 -2.35 3.61 16.77
N THR A 312 -2.36 4.14 17.99
CA THR A 312 -2.34 5.57 18.28
C THR A 312 -0.99 5.95 18.88
N PRO A 313 -0.68 7.24 19.10
CA PRO A 313 0.53 7.63 19.83
C PRO A 313 0.62 7.00 21.22
N GLU A 314 -0.53 6.75 21.87
CA GLU A 314 -0.61 6.30 23.25
C GLU A 314 -0.53 4.77 23.39
N ALA A 315 -1.12 4.02 22.45
CA ALA A 315 -1.18 2.56 22.57
C ALA A 315 -1.46 1.85 21.23
N ARG A 316 -1.17 0.55 21.22
CA ARG A 316 -1.67 -0.41 20.24
C ARG A 316 -2.86 -1.15 20.83
N PHE A 317 -3.95 -1.19 20.08
CA PHE A 317 -5.15 -1.95 20.39
C PHE A 317 -5.28 -3.09 19.38
N THR A 318 -5.51 -4.30 19.85
CA THR A 318 -5.79 -5.46 19.01
C THR A 318 -6.92 -6.27 19.60
N LEU A 319 -7.99 -6.42 18.84
CA LEU A 319 -9.07 -7.35 19.13
C LEU A 319 -8.83 -8.61 18.30
N LEU A 320 -8.75 -9.76 18.97
CA LEU A 320 -8.75 -11.08 18.36
C LEU A 320 -9.86 -11.89 19.02
N ASP A 321 -10.95 -12.04 18.29
CA ASP A 321 -12.24 -12.55 18.76
C ASP A 321 -12.71 -11.82 20.01
N GLY A 322 -12.95 -12.53 21.12
CA GLY A 322 -13.34 -11.93 22.39
C GLY A 322 -12.19 -11.30 23.19
N ARG A 323 -10.94 -11.30 22.72
CA ARG A 323 -9.81 -10.80 23.51
C ARG A 323 -9.30 -9.46 22.98
N LEU A 324 -9.46 -8.42 23.79
CA LEU A 324 -8.85 -7.11 23.57
C LEU A 324 -7.48 -7.06 24.25
N THR A 325 -6.45 -6.77 23.47
CA THR A 325 -5.09 -6.52 23.93
C THR A 325 -4.76 -5.04 23.79
N ILE A 326 -4.30 -4.42 24.88
CA ILE A 326 -3.84 -3.03 24.92
C ILE A 326 -2.34 -3.05 25.25
N ARG A 327 -1.52 -2.47 24.39
CA ARG A 327 -0.07 -2.35 24.60
C ARG A 327 0.34 -0.89 24.55
N ARG A 328 0.71 -0.35 25.70
CA ARG A 328 1.31 0.99 25.82
C ARG A 328 2.82 0.88 25.61
N PRO A 329 3.49 1.91 25.07
CA PRO A 329 4.95 1.92 24.94
C PRO A 329 5.63 1.67 26.29
N GLY A 330 6.56 0.71 26.34
CA GLY A 330 7.31 0.37 27.56
C GLY A 330 6.60 -0.58 28.54
N ASP A 331 5.30 -0.80 28.39
CA ASP A 331 4.50 -1.61 29.32
C ASP A 331 4.30 -3.05 28.84
N ALA A 332 3.99 -3.94 29.79
CA ALA A 332 3.43 -5.24 29.47
C ALA A 332 2.05 -5.10 28.81
N ALA A 333 1.71 -6.05 27.94
CA ALA A 333 0.39 -6.04 27.30
C ALA A 333 -0.70 -6.38 28.31
N GLU A 334 -1.73 -5.54 28.38
CA GLU A 334 -2.96 -5.77 29.11
C GLU A 334 -3.91 -6.59 28.22
N GLN A 335 -4.48 -7.66 28.74
CA GLN A 335 -5.43 -8.51 28.01
C GLN A 335 -6.76 -8.57 28.76
N ILE A 336 -7.83 -8.27 28.04
CA ILE A 336 -9.19 -8.22 28.57
C ILE A 336 -10.04 -9.18 27.74
N GLN A 337 -10.66 -10.15 28.40
CA GLN A 337 -11.68 -10.98 27.79
C GLN A 337 -13.01 -10.23 27.81
N LEU A 338 -13.64 -10.11 26.65
CA LEU A 338 -14.88 -9.42 26.42
C LEU A 338 -16.00 -10.43 26.13
N ASP A 339 -17.19 -10.10 26.61
CA ASP A 339 -18.45 -10.70 26.17
C ASP A 339 -18.92 -10.05 24.86
N THR A 340 -20.05 -10.52 24.31
CA THR A 340 -20.64 -10.02 23.06
C THR A 340 -20.80 -8.50 23.08
N ASP A 341 -21.44 -7.94 24.12
CA ASP A 341 -21.69 -6.49 24.17
C ASP A 341 -20.37 -5.71 24.40
N GLY A 342 -19.39 -6.31 25.09
CA GLY A 342 -18.05 -5.76 25.25
C GLY A 342 -17.29 -5.66 23.93
N ILE A 343 -17.36 -6.68 23.09
CA ILE A 343 -16.78 -6.67 21.74
C ILE A 343 -17.46 -5.58 20.90
N GLU A 344 -18.79 -5.54 20.90
CA GLU A 344 -19.58 -4.55 20.15
C GLU A 344 -19.18 -3.12 20.55
N ARG A 345 -19.12 -2.85 21.87
CA ARG A 345 -18.64 -1.56 22.40
C ARG A 345 -17.20 -1.27 21.98
N ALA A 346 -16.29 -2.24 22.04
CA ALA A 346 -14.89 -2.03 21.66
C ALA A 346 -14.74 -1.67 20.18
N LEU A 347 -15.47 -2.36 19.28
CA LEU A 347 -15.50 -2.04 17.84
C LEU A 347 -15.94 -0.58 17.61
N GLY A 348 -17.00 -0.14 18.29
CA GLY A 348 -17.50 1.23 18.17
C GLY A 348 -16.59 2.28 18.79
N SER A 349 -16.20 2.13 20.06
CA SER A 349 -15.51 3.19 20.82
C SER A 349 -14.00 3.19 20.62
N THR A 350 -13.35 2.03 20.70
CA THR A 350 -11.89 1.91 20.57
C THR A 350 -11.46 2.01 19.11
N PHE A 351 -12.09 1.19 18.25
CA PHE A 351 -11.71 1.11 16.83
C PHE A 351 -12.41 2.17 15.96
N GLY A 352 -13.50 2.78 16.44
CA GLY A 352 -14.22 3.84 15.72
C GLY A 352 -15.03 3.31 14.53
N LEU A 353 -15.42 2.03 14.56
CA LEU A 353 -16.16 1.40 13.48
C LEU A 353 -17.66 1.70 13.59
N PRO A 354 -18.36 1.93 12.46
CA PRO A 354 -19.81 2.03 12.43
C PRO A 354 -20.43 0.64 12.55
N VAL A 355 -20.54 0.14 13.78
CA VAL A 355 -21.09 -1.20 14.06
C VAL A 355 -22.52 -1.27 13.52
N ALA A 356 -22.78 -2.29 12.69
CA ALA A 356 -24.09 -2.55 12.11
C ALA A 356 -24.78 -3.72 12.82
N GLU A 357 -26.12 -3.73 12.82
CA GLU A 357 -26.93 -4.76 13.47
C GLU A 357 -26.60 -6.17 12.96
N ASP A 358 -26.32 -6.30 11.67
CA ASP A 358 -26.00 -7.59 11.04
C ASP A 358 -24.62 -8.15 11.42
N TRP A 359 -23.80 -7.39 12.17
CA TRP A 359 -22.55 -7.90 12.74
C TRP A 359 -22.81 -8.72 14.01
N ARG A 360 -23.97 -8.58 14.65
CA ARG A 360 -24.25 -9.23 15.94
C ARG A 360 -23.98 -10.75 15.94
N PRO A 361 -24.41 -11.55 14.95
CA PRO A 361 -24.15 -13.00 14.96
C PRO A 361 -22.66 -13.35 14.90
N LEU A 362 -21.84 -12.60 14.15
CA LEU A 362 -20.39 -12.85 14.09
C LEU A 362 -19.71 -12.45 15.40
N ILE A 363 -20.20 -11.41 16.07
CA ILE A 363 -19.69 -10.95 17.37
C ILE A 363 -20.00 -11.99 18.46
N GLU A 364 -21.20 -12.57 18.46
CA GLU A 364 -21.57 -13.67 19.38
C GLU A 364 -20.68 -14.90 19.18
N LYS A 365 -20.42 -15.26 17.92
CA LYS A 365 -19.47 -16.34 17.59
C LYS A 365 -18.06 -16.03 18.09
N ALA A 366 -17.60 -14.80 17.92
CA ALA A 366 -16.28 -14.36 18.40
C ALA A 366 -16.17 -14.40 19.93
N ALA A 367 -17.21 -13.99 20.66
CA ALA A 367 -17.25 -14.08 22.12
C ALA A 367 -17.18 -15.54 22.60
N ALA A 368 -17.84 -16.46 21.88
CA ALA A 368 -17.87 -17.89 22.20
C ALA A 368 -16.56 -18.64 21.88
N ALA A 369 -15.67 -18.08 21.05
CA ALA A 369 -14.44 -18.74 20.62
C ALA A 369 -13.39 -18.97 21.75
N GLY A 370 -13.61 -18.38 22.93
CA GLY A 370 -12.72 -18.49 24.09
C GLY A 370 -11.36 -17.80 23.90
N PRO A 371 -10.50 -17.75 24.95
CA PRO A 371 -9.16 -17.21 24.81
C PRO A 371 -8.30 -18.19 24.01
N GLY A 372 -8.17 -17.93 22.70
CA GLY A 372 -7.33 -18.73 21.80
C GLY A 372 -5.84 -18.63 22.05
#